data_AF-A0A7J7CS39-F1
#
_entry.id   AF-A0A7J7CS39-F1
#
_cell.length_a   1.000
_cell.length_b   1.000
_cell.length_c   1.000
_cell.angle_alpha   90.00
_cell.angle_beta   90.00
_cell.angle_gamma   90.00
#
_symmetry.space_group_name_H-M   'P 1'
#
loop_
_entity.id
_entity.type
_entity.pdbx_description
1 polymer ?
#
loop_
_entity_poly.entity_id
_entity_poly.type
_entity_poly.pdbx_seq_one_letter_code
_entity_poly.pdbx_strand_id
1 'polypeptide(L)'
;MSTLQPVDTYAMSEWVQHVTKNNFNTSLWEVLTGRRDGTISRQSEAQANIPTPFFNFATLKKSFASKGLTVHDLVVLSAGGHTIGVGHCNFFSNRLYNFTGKGDQDPSLDPTYAATLKSQCKTLTDNTTFVPMDPGTPLSFDANYYKIVKLNQGLFQSDAALLTNKGASNIVDELTNSNKFFTEFAQSMKRMGAIEVLTGSAGEIRKKTLYASLLVLLLTVSVVAQDWNGHGPEPRKGKGDHGPNKKENGLKMMFYERCSHVETIVRDITWSKVADDSTLAAKLLRLHYHDCFVRVSE
;
A
#
# COMPACT_ATOMS: atom_id res chain seq x y z
N MET A 1 9.97 -13.56 -0.01
CA MET A 1 9.14 -12.39 -0.39
C MET A 1 10.12 -11.28 -0.65
N SER A 2 10.16 -10.73 -1.86
CA SER A 2 11.12 -9.67 -2.22
C SER A 2 10.77 -8.38 -1.48
N THR A 3 11.67 -7.87 -0.65
CA THR A 3 11.55 -6.52 -0.06
C THR A 3 11.71 -5.48 -1.16
N LEU A 4 10.81 -4.49 -1.20
CA LEU A 4 10.89 -3.38 -2.14
C LEU A 4 12.10 -2.53 -1.80
N GLN A 5 12.88 -2.15 -2.80
CA GLN A 5 13.97 -1.21 -2.57
C GLN A 5 13.38 0.20 -2.35
N PRO A 6 14.08 1.09 -1.64
CA PRO A 6 13.59 2.45 -1.37
C PRO A 6 13.27 3.28 -2.63
N VAL A 7 13.75 2.83 -3.78
CA VAL A 7 13.52 3.42 -5.09
C VAL A 7 12.13 3.06 -5.66
N ASP A 8 11.63 1.86 -5.34
CA ASP A 8 10.31 1.38 -5.77
C ASP A 8 9.18 2.17 -5.09
N THR A 9 9.44 2.67 -3.88
CA THR A 9 8.51 3.48 -3.11
C THR A 9 8.36 4.90 -3.66
N TYR A 10 9.43 5.48 -4.22
CA TYR A 10 9.39 6.80 -4.87
C TYR A 10 8.52 6.75 -6.14
N ALA A 11 8.77 5.75 -6.99
CA ALA A 11 7.96 5.48 -8.18
C ALA A 11 6.47 5.32 -7.85
N MET A 12 6.16 4.68 -6.73
CA MET A 12 4.80 4.49 -6.25
C MET A 12 4.13 5.80 -5.80
N SER A 13 4.84 6.71 -5.13
CA SER A 13 4.30 8.02 -4.71
C SER A 13 3.93 8.94 -5.87
N GLU A 14 4.70 8.89 -6.96
CA GLU A 14 4.40 9.65 -8.18
C GLU A 14 3.34 8.93 -9.02
N TRP A 15 3.34 7.58 -9.04
CA TRP A 15 2.32 6.80 -9.73
C TRP A 15 0.91 7.00 -9.15
N VAL A 16 0.76 7.07 -7.82
CA VAL A 16 -0.57 7.28 -7.21
C VAL A 16 -1.24 8.50 -7.86
N GLN A 17 -0.50 9.56 -8.19
CA GLN A 17 -1.05 10.74 -8.88
C GLN A 17 -1.68 10.39 -10.22
N HIS A 18 -1.04 9.56 -11.03
CA HIS A 18 -1.52 9.19 -12.36
C HIS A 18 -2.89 8.53 -12.29
N VAL A 19 -3.12 7.69 -11.27
CA VAL A 19 -4.43 7.04 -11.06
C VAL A 19 -5.40 7.84 -10.21
N THR A 20 -4.98 8.96 -9.60
CA THR A 20 -5.88 9.81 -8.82
C THR A 20 -6.84 10.66 -9.66
N LYS A 21 -6.71 10.67 -10.99
CA LYS A 21 -7.39 11.63 -11.90
C LYS A 21 -7.17 13.11 -11.50
N ASN A 22 -6.28 13.40 -10.57
CA ASN A 22 -5.93 14.73 -10.10
C ASN A 22 -4.55 15.08 -10.63
N ASN A 23 -4.45 16.24 -11.27
CA ASN A 23 -3.19 16.76 -11.80
C ASN A 23 -2.33 17.35 -10.67
N PHE A 24 -1.80 16.50 -9.79
CA PHE A 24 -0.77 16.92 -8.86
C PHE A 24 0.51 17.23 -9.65
N ASN A 25 1.09 18.41 -9.45
CA ASN A 25 2.29 18.86 -10.16
C ASN A 25 3.61 18.36 -9.50
N THR A 26 3.50 17.54 -8.45
CA THR A 26 4.59 17.07 -7.56
C THR A 26 4.23 15.75 -6.89
N SER A 27 5.23 14.92 -6.47
CA SER A 27 5.07 13.69 -5.66
C SER A 27 3.94 13.81 -4.60
N LEU A 28 3.09 12.77 -4.45
CA LEU A 28 1.98 12.83 -3.48
C LEU A 28 2.53 12.84 -2.05
N TRP A 29 3.65 12.16 -1.82
CA TRP A 29 4.41 12.26 -0.58
C TRP A 29 5.89 11.98 -0.83
N GLU A 30 6.76 12.69 -0.10
CA GLU A 30 8.18 12.38 -0.11
C GLU A 30 8.44 10.98 0.47
N VAL A 31 9.32 10.25 -0.20
CA VAL A 31 9.70 8.90 0.17
C VAL A 31 11.10 8.94 0.76
N LEU A 32 11.19 8.75 2.08
CA LEU A 32 12.46 8.68 2.77
C LEU A 32 13.17 7.36 2.41
N THR A 33 14.45 7.43 2.04
CA THR A 33 15.21 6.26 1.60
C THR A 33 16.26 5.85 2.64
N GLY A 34 16.94 4.72 2.39
CA GLY A 34 17.97 4.19 3.29
C GLY A 34 17.51 3.11 4.27
N ARG A 35 16.31 2.54 4.07
CA ARG A 35 15.87 1.33 4.78
C ARG A 35 16.80 0.17 4.39
N ARG A 36 17.31 -0.54 5.39
CA ARG A 36 18.10 -1.75 5.17
C ARG A 36 17.18 -2.97 5.11
N ASP A 37 17.54 -3.90 4.24
CA ASP A 37 16.84 -5.17 4.13
C ASP A 37 17.27 -6.09 5.27
N GLY A 38 16.36 -6.90 5.80
CA GLY A 38 16.80 -8.05 6.59
C GLY A 38 17.01 -9.28 5.71
N THR A 39 17.60 -10.31 6.30
CA THR A 39 18.24 -11.41 5.57
C THR A 39 17.36 -12.66 5.47
N ILE A 40 16.21 -12.68 6.15
CA ILE A 40 15.32 -13.85 6.27
C ILE A 40 13.89 -13.44 5.91
N SER A 41 13.24 -14.24 5.05
CA SER A 41 11.80 -14.16 4.82
C SER A 41 11.08 -15.21 5.67
N ARG A 42 10.12 -14.81 6.53
CA ARG A 42 9.29 -15.75 7.31
C ARG A 42 7.80 -15.50 7.07
N GLN A 43 7.08 -16.53 6.61
CA GLN A 43 5.63 -16.44 6.41
C GLN A 43 4.87 -16.15 7.72
N SER A 44 5.34 -16.71 8.84
CA SER A 44 4.74 -16.50 10.16
C SER A 44 4.76 -15.03 10.59
N GLU A 45 5.77 -14.26 10.18
CA GLU A 45 5.84 -12.83 10.49
C GLU A 45 4.80 -12.03 9.71
N ALA A 46 4.61 -12.35 8.43
CA ALA A 46 3.57 -11.73 7.62
C ALA A 46 2.17 -12.03 8.21
N GLN A 47 1.91 -13.29 8.58
CA GLN A 47 0.64 -13.69 9.20
C GLN A 47 0.40 -13.01 10.56
N ALA A 48 1.46 -12.76 11.33
CA ALA A 48 1.35 -12.16 12.66
C ALA A 48 1.18 -10.63 12.63
N ASN A 49 1.70 -9.95 11.60
CA ASN A 49 1.79 -8.48 11.59
C ASN A 49 0.84 -7.80 10.59
N ILE A 50 0.38 -8.50 9.56
CA ILE A 50 -0.52 -7.90 8.56
C ILE A 50 -1.97 -7.97 9.05
N PRO A 51 -2.68 -6.82 9.11
CA PRO A 51 -4.10 -6.81 9.44
C PRO A 51 -4.89 -7.71 8.49
N THR A 52 -5.69 -8.61 9.05
CA THR A 52 -6.53 -9.52 8.25
C THR A 52 -7.86 -8.84 7.89
N PRO A 53 -8.51 -9.24 6.78
CA PRO A 53 -9.82 -8.70 6.39
C PRO A 53 -10.96 -9.03 7.37
N PHE A 54 -10.71 -9.91 8.35
CA PHE A 54 -11.67 -10.39 9.34
C PHE A 54 -11.60 -9.64 10.68
N PHE A 55 -10.61 -8.75 10.86
CA PHE A 55 -10.41 -8.08 12.13
C PHE A 55 -11.55 -7.13 12.47
N ASN A 56 -12.00 -7.18 13.73
CA ASN A 56 -12.84 -6.15 14.31
C ASN A 56 -12.02 -4.89 14.66
N PHE A 57 -12.71 -3.81 15.02
CA PHE A 57 -12.07 -2.53 15.28
C PHE A 57 -11.06 -2.57 16.43
N ALA A 58 -11.35 -3.31 17.50
CA ALA A 58 -10.44 -3.43 18.65
C ALA A 58 -9.12 -4.09 18.24
N THR A 59 -9.18 -5.16 17.44
CA THR A 59 -8.00 -5.85 16.91
C THR A 59 -7.23 -4.99 15.92
N LEU A 60 -7.92 -4.30 14.99
CA LEU A 60 -7.28 -3.34 14.08
C LEU A 60 -6.54 -2.26 14.87
N LYS A 61 -7.20 -1.63 15.83
CA LYS A 61 -6.61 -0.58 16.69
C LYS A 61 -5.35 -1.10 17.40
N LYS A 62 -5.39 -2.31 17.97
CA LYS A 62 -4.23 -2.93 18.63
C LYS A 62 -3.09 -3.20 17.64
N SER A 63 -3.42 -3.70 16.46
CA SER A 63 -2.45 -4.01 15.39
C SER A 63 -1.69 -2.75 14.97
N PHE A 64 -2.38 -1.65 14.68
CA PHE A 64 -1.77 -0.38 14.29
C PHE A 64 -0.99 0.26 15.45
N ALA A 65 -1.54 0.24 16.67
CA ALA A 65 -0.85 0.76 17.85
C ALA A 65 0.47 0.01 18.13
N SER A 66 0.53 -1.29 17.84
CA SER A 66 1.77 -2.08 17.98
C SER A 66 2.90 -1.61 17.06
N LYS A 67 2.56 -0.87 16.00
CA LYS A 67 3.48 -0.25 15.04
C LYS A 67 3.68 1.25 15.26
N GLY A 68 3.21 1.78 16.40
CA GLY A 68 3.26 3.21 16.70
C GLY A 68 2.31 4.06 15.85
N LEU A 69 1.34 3.44 15.17
CA LEU A 69 0.34 4.12 14.36
C LEU A 69 -0.94 4.40 15.16
N THR A 70 -1.57 5.52 14.86
CA THR A 70 -2.78 5.99 15.54
C THR A 70 -4.05 5.40 14.92
N VAL A 71 -5.22 5.65 15.55
CA VAL A 71 -6.53 5.36 14.93
C VAL A 71 -6.71 6.15 13.63
N HIS A 72 -6.13 7.35 13.55
CA HIS A 72 -6.18 8.15 12.33
C HIS A 72 -5.40 7.47 11.20
N ASP A 73 -4.18 7.01 11.46
CA ASP A 73 -3.40 6.24 10.49
C ASP A 73 -4.11 4.95 10.06
N LEU A 74 -4.76 4.26 11.00
CA LEU A 74 -5.58 3.08 10.72
C LEU A 74 -6.66 3.37 9.69
N VAL A 75 -7.46 4.43 9.89
CA VAL A 75 -8.56 4.75 8.98
C VAL A 75 -8.00 5.17 7.62
N VAL A 76 -6.98 6.03 7.62
CA VAL A 76 -6.38 6.56 6.39
C VAL A 76 -5.73 5.46 5.53
N LEU A 77 -4.95 4.58 6.16
CA LEU A 77 -4.22 3.52 5.47
C LEU A 77 -5.14 2.36 5.04
N SER A 78 -6.34 2.24 5.63
CA SER A 78 -7.35 1.28 5.16
C SER A 78 -7.77 1.58 3.71
N ALA A 79 -7.91 2.85 3.34
CA ALA A 79 -8.18 3.24 1.96
C ALA A 79 -7.00 2.94 1.03
N GLY A 80 -5.76 3.08 1.50
CA GLY A 80 -4.58 2.80 0.67
C GLY A 80 -4.55 1.39 0.12
N GLY A 81 -5.03 0.41 0.89
CA GLY A 81 -5.15 -0.96 0.43
C GLY A 81 -6.37 -1.20 -0.47
N HIS A 82 -7.48 -0.50 -0.25
CA HIS A 82 -8.81 -0.91 -0.69
C HIS A 82 -9.50 0.04 -1.68
N THR A 83 -8.97 1.24 -1.94
CA THR A 83 -9.52 2.14 -2.97
C THR A 83 -9.26 1.66 -4.40
N ILE A 84 -8.27 0.78 -4.62
CA ILE A 84 -7.90 0.31 -5.95
C ILE A 84 -7.64 -1.20 -5.94
N GLY A 85 -8.03 -1.90 -7.01
CA GLY A 85 -7.79 -3.33 -7.19
C GLY A 85 -8.94 -4.22 -6.70
N VAL A 86 -8.60 -5.49 -6.44
CA VAL A 86 -9.59 -6.57 -6.27
C VAL A 86 -9.34 -7.37 -4.99
N GLY A 87 -10.41 -7.97 -4.47
CA GLY A 87 -10.40 -8.93 -3.37
C GLY A 87 -10.93 -10.29 -3.83
N HIS A 88 -10.30 -11.38 -3.38
CA HIS A 88 -10.77 -12.73 -3.69
C HIS A 88 -11.94 -13.14 -2.77
N CYS A 89 -12.91 -13.87 -3.33
CA CYS A 89 -14.15 -14.24 -2.64
C CYS A 89 -13.91 -14.93 -1.30
N ASN A 90 -12.94 -15.84 -1.20
CA ASN A 90 -12.61 -16.56 0.04
C ASN A 90 -12.25 -15.62 1.23
N PHE A 91 -11.88 -14.37 0.99
CA PHE A 91 -11.59 -13.40 2.06
C PHE A 91 -12.81 -12.67 2.61
N PHE A 92 -13.99 -12.85 2.02
CA PHE A 92 -15.22 -12.20 2.50
C PHE A 92 -16.49 -13.05 2.36
N SER A 93 -16.46 -14.21 1.70
CA SER A 93 -17.63 -15.09 1.55
C SER A 93 -18.25 -15.50 2.89
N ASN A 94 -17.49 -15.55 3.99
CA ASN A 94 -18.06 -15.78 5.32
C ASN A 94 -19.11 -14.72 5.69
N ARG A 95 -18.90 -13.45 5.29
CA ARG A 95 -19.88 -12.37 5.49
C ARG A 95 -21.12 -12.54 4.63
N LEU A 96 -21.03 -13.26 3.51
CA LEU A 96 -22.16 -13.48 2.61
C LEU A 96 -23.06 -14.64 3.09
N TYR A 97 -22.45 -15.69 3.64
CA TYR A 97 -23.13 -16.98 3.83
C TYR A 97 -23.07 -17.56 5.24
N ASN A 98 -22.16 -17.13 6.13
CA ASN A 98 -22.00 -17.75 7.44
C ASN A 98 -21.41 -16.83 8.51
N PHE A 99 -21.91 -15.60 8.61
CA PHE A 99 -21.27 -14.56 9.42
C PHE A 99 -21.20 -14.90 10.91
N THR A 100 -22.28 -15.45 11.48
CA THR A 100 -22.33 -15.87 12.90
C THR A 100 -22.14 -17.38 13.09
N GLY A 101 -21.86 -18.13 12.01
CA GLY A 101 -21.76 -19.59 12.06
C GLY A 101 -23.11 -20.31 11.90
N LYS A 102 -24.19 -19.60 11.57
CA LYS A 102 -25.56 -20.15 11.47
C LYS A 102 -26.13 -20.16 10.05
N GLY A 103 -25.31 -19.92 9.03
CA GLY A 103 -25.78 -19.81 7.65
C GLY A 103 -26.41 -18.44 7.33
N ASP A 104 -25.88 -17.37 7.90
CA ASP A 104 -26.43 -16.01 7.84
C ASP A 104 -25.50 -15.01 7.14
N GLN A 105 -26.08 -13.92 6.64
CA GLN A 105 -25.35 -12.80 6.06
C GLN A 105 -25.01 -11.77 7.16
N ASP A 106 -23.84 -11.14 7.03
CA ASP A 106 -23.42 -10.03 7.87
C ASP A 106 -24.48 -8.89 7.79
N PRO A 107 -25.14 -8.55 8.92
CA PRO A 107 -26.17 -7.51 8.94
C PRO A 107 -25.62 -6.11 8.74
N SER A 108 -24.29 -5.92 8.87
CA SER A 108 -23.64 -4.63 8.60
C SER A 108 -23.33 -4.41 7.12
N LEU A 109 -23.54 -5.40 6.26
CA LEU A 109 -23.33 -5.30 4.81
C LEU A 109 -24.64 -4.89 4.12
N ASP A 110 -24.59 -3.89 3.24
CA ASP A 110 -25.75 -3.47 2.45
C ASP A 110 -26.35 -4.68 1.70
N PRO A 111 -27.66 -4.95 1.87
CA PRO A 111 -28.26 -6.17 1.33
C PRO A 111 -28.27 -6.23 -0.20
N THR A 112 -28.34 -5.08 -0.88
CA THR A 112 -28.32 -5.02 -2.35
C THR A 112 -26.92 -5.32 -2.88
N TYR A 113 -25.90 -4.73 -2.25
CA TYR A 113 -24.51 -5.02 -2.55
C TYR A 113 -24.15 -6.47 -2.21
N ALA A 114 -24.62 -7.01 -1.08
CA ALA A 114 -24.44 -8.41 -0.73
C ALA A 114 -25.05 -9.35 -1.78
N ALA A 115 -26.24 -9.05 -2.29
CA ALA A 115 -26.86 -9.81 -3.38
C ALA A 115 -26.00 -9.75 -4.66
N THR A 116 -25.41 -8.59 -4.96
CA THR A 116 -24.50 -8.41 -6.09
C THR A 116 -23.23 -9.26 -5.92
N LEU A 117 -22.63 -9.27 -4.73
CA LEU A 117 -21.48 -10.10 -4.40
C LEU A 117 -21.81 -11.60 -4.48
N LYS A 118 -22.98 -12.04 -3.98
CA LYS A 118 -23.45 -13.43 -4.06
C LYS A 118 -23.64 -13.95 -5.49
N SER A 119 -23.94 -13.07 -6.44
CA SER A 119 -24.05 -13.48 -7.86
C SER A 119 -22.70 -13.87 -8.47
N GLN A 120 -21.60 -13.32 -7.94
CA GLN A 120 -20.22 -13.56 -8.38
C GLN A 120 -19.54 -14.61 -7.49
N CYS A 121 -19.53 -14.41 -6.18
CA CYS A 121 -18.91 -15.26 -5.17
C CYS A 121 -19.89 -16.32 -4.68
N LYS A 122 -20.08 -17.41 -5.44
CA LYS A 122 -21.19 -18.36 -5.20
C LYS A 122 -21.01 -19.28 -3.99
N THR A 123 -19.79 -19.42 -3.47
CA THR A 123 -19.49 -20.40 -2.40
C THR A 123 -18.55 -19.84 -1.34
N LEU A 124 -18.56 -20.46 -0.16
CA LEU A 124 -17.65 -20.13 0.95
C LEU A 124 -16.16 -20.37 0.62
N THR A 125 -15.87 -21.30 -0.29
CA THR A 125 -14.51 -21.77 -0.59
C THR A 125 -13.99 -21.28 -1.95
N ASP A 126 -14.71 -20.35 -2.61
CA ASP A 126 -14.28 -19.81 -3.89
C ASP A 126 -12.99 -18.99 -3.73
N ASN A 127 -11.87 -19.55 -4.17
CA ASN A 127 -10.56 -18.92 -4.13
C ASN A 127 -10.09 -18.40 -5.50
N THR A 128 -10.90 -18.58 -6.55
CA THR A 128 -10.55 -18.20 -7.92
C THR A 128 -11.18 -16.88 -8.34
N THR A 129 -12.41 -16.62 -7.89
CA THR A 129 -13.15 -15.42 -8.27
C THR A 129 -12.67 -14.24 -7.44
N PHE A 130 -12.51 -13.09 -8.11
CA PHE A 130 -12.18 -11.82 -7.49
C PHE A 130 -13.19 -10.76 -7.90
N VAL A 131 -13.40 -9.79 -7.03
CA VAL A 131 -14.31 -8.65 -7.25
C VAL A 131 -13.58 -7.34 -6.93
N PRO A 132 -13.99 -6.22 -7.54
CA PRO A 132 -13.60 -4.88 -7.11
C PRO A 132 -13.74 -4.67 -5.59
N MET A 133 -12.69 -4.15 -4.95
CA MET A 133 -12.80 -3.70 -3.55
C MET A 133 -13.48 -2.34 -3.43
N ASP A 134 -13.33 -1.53 -4.48
CA ASP A 134 -14.12 -0.33 -4.72
C ASP A 134 -15.00 -0.56 -5.97
N PRO A 135 -16.31 -0.84 -5.81
CA PRO A 135 -17.20 -1.13 -6.94
C PRO A 135 -17.53 0.11 -7.79
N GLY A 136 -17.21 1.32 -7.34
CA GLY A 136 -17.43 2.55 -8.10
C GLY A 136 -16.23 2.93 -8.97
N THR A 137 -15.02 2.80 -8.42
CA THR A 137 -13.78 3.26 -9.04
C THR A 137 -12.62 2.27 -8.90
N PRO A 138 -12.76 1.01 -9.37
CA PRO A 138 -11.82 -0.09 -9.09
C PRO A 138 -10.37 0.14 -9.56
N LEU A 139 -10.16 1.06 -10.50
CA LEU A 139 -8.87 1.38 -11.11
C LEU A 139 -8.38 2.79 -10.77
N SER A 140 -9.09 3.53 -9.90
CA SER A 140 -8.71 4.88 -9.52
C SER A 140 -8.39 4.95 -8.04
N PHE A 141 -7.36 5.73 -7.71
CA PHE A 141 -6.98 5.95 -6.32
C PHE A 141 -7.63 7.25 -5.84
N ASP A 142 -8.78 7.15 -5.17
CA ASP A 142 -9.59 8.31 -4.82
C ASP A 142 -10.33 8.14 -3.48
N ALA A 143 -11.16 9.11 -3.11
CA ALA A 143 -11.90 9.09 -1.85
C ALA A 143 -13.19 8.25 -1.90
N ASN A 144 -13.47 7.54 -3.00
CA ASN A 144 -14.71 6.77 -3.15
C ASN A 144 -14.79 5.60 -2.16
N TYR A 145 -13.65 5.01 -1.77
CA TYR A 145 -13.57 4.04 -0.69
C TYR A 145 -14.33 4.47 0.58
N TYR A 146 -14.15 5.72 1.04
CA TYR A 146 -14.84 6.19 2.24
C TYR A 146 -16.35 6.38 2.00
N LYS A 147 -16.76 6.71 0.77
CA LYS A 147 -18.17 6.83 0.41
C LYS A 147 -18.86 5.46 0.45
N ILE A 148 -18.25 4.43 -0.14
CA ILE A 148 -18.82 3.07 -0.12
C ILE A 148 -18.82 2.47 1.28
N VAL A 149 -17.79 2.74 2.11
CA VAL A 149 -17.77 2.29 3.51
C VAL A 149 -18.98 2.84 4.26
N LYS A 150 -19.28 4.14 4.12
CA LYS A 150 -20.46 4.78 4.73
C LYS A 150 -21.79 4.22 4.24
N LEU A 151 -21.83 3.71 3.02
CA LEU A 151 -22.99 3.04 2.45
C LEU A 151 -23.09 1.57 2.88
N ASN A 152 -22.25 1.12 3.82
CA ASN A 152 -22.14 -0.29 4.22
C ASN A 152 -21.75 -1.22 3.05
N GLN A 153 -21.00 -0.69 2.08
CA GLN A 153 -20.53 -1.40 0.90
C GLN A 153 -19.01 -1.68 0.95
N GLY A 154 -18.41 -1.63 2.15
CA GLY A 154 -17.04 -2.12 2.35
C GLY A 154 -16.96 -3.64 2.16
N LEU A 155 -16.02 -4.10 1.34
CA LEU A 155 -15.92 -5.52 0.95
C LEU A 155 -15.56 -6.42 2.14
N PHE A 156 -14.62 -6.00 2.98
CA PHE A 156 -14.13 -6.78 4.10
C PHE A 156 -14.82 -6.41 5.41
N GLN A 157 -14.77 -7.34 6.38
CA GLN A 157 -15.30 -7.08 7.72
C GLN A 157 -14.50 -5.97 8.41
N SER A 158 -13.19 -5.90 8.13
CA SER A 158 -12.32 -4.81 8.60
C SER A 158 -12.74 -3.44 8.10
N ASP A 159 -13.37 -3.33 6.92
CA ASP A 159 -13.89 -2.06 6.40
C ASP A 159 -15.13 -1.62 7.18
N ALA A 160 -16.10 -2.54 7.35
CA ALA A 160 -17.30 -2.29 8.14
C ALA A 160 -16.97 -1.96 9.62
N ALA A 161 -15.89 -2.56 10.14
CA ALA A 161 -15.42 -2.30 11.50
C ALA A 161 -15.06 -0.83 11.75
N LEU A 162 -14.66 -0.06 10.73
CA LEU A 162 -14.34 1.37 10.88
C LEU A 162 -15.54 2.20 11.36
N LEU A 163 -16.77 1.78 11.02
CA LEU A 163 -18.00 2.44 11.43
C LEU A 163 -18.45 2.08 12.85
N THR A 164 -17.86 1.05 13.47
CA THR A 164 -18.24 0.60 14.83
C THR A 164 -17.63 1.44 15.95
N ASN A 165 -16.72 2.36 15.62
CA ASN A 165 -16.12 3.29 16.56
C ASN A 165 -16.38 4.73 16.13
N LYS A 166 -16.95 5.54 17.02
CA LYS A 166 -17.30 6.94 16.72
C LYS A 166 -16.12 7.79 16.24
N GLY A 167 -14.94 7.62 16.84
CA GLY A 167 -13.75 8.36 16.44
C GLY A 167 -13.29 8.00 15.03
N ALA A 168 -13.26 6.70 14.71
CA ALA A 168 -12.92 6.24 13.37
C ALA A 168 -13.97 6.61 12.32
N SER A 169 -15.26 6.48 12.66
CA SER A 169 -16.37 6.88 11.78
C SER A 169 -16.32 8.37 11.43
N ASN A 170 -15.98 9.25 12.39
CA ASN A 170 -15.81 10.67 12.11
C ASN A 170 -14.65 10.90 11.11
N ILE A 171 -13.55 10.16 11.24
CA ILE A 171 -12.43 10.27 10.30
C ILE A 171 -12.84 9.74 8.91
N VAL A 172 -13.61 8.65 8.82
CA VAL A 172 -14.21 8.18 7.56
C VAL A 172 -15.04 9.29 6.92
N ASP A 173 -15.88 9.99 7.68
CA ASP A 173 -16.67 11.11 7.19
C ASP A 173 -15.79 12.22 6.61
N GLU A 174 -14.74 12.61 7.33
CA GLU A 174 -13.81 13.65 6.89
C GLU A 174 -13.06 13.27 5.61
N LEU A 175 -12.65 12.02 5.47
CA LEU A 175 -11.86 11.54 4.34
C LEU A 175 -12.70 11.29 3.08
N THR A 176 -14.03 11.45 3.13
CA THR A 176 -14.84 11.57 1.90
C THR A 176 -14.48 12.80 1.07
N ASN A 177 -13.82 13.79 1.68
CA ASN A 177 -13.23 14.93 0.99
C ASN A 177 -11.87 14.52 0.37
N SER A 178 -11.78 14.58 -0.95
CA SER A 178 -10.57 14.17 -1.69
C SER A 178 -9.30 14.88 -1.25
N ASN A 179 -9.35 16.20 -1.00
CA ASN A 179 -8.15 16.96 -0.60
C ASN A 179 -7.65 16.55 0.78
N LYS A 180 -8.57 16.33 1.73
CA LYS A 180 -8.22 15.77 3.04
C LYS A 180 -7.65 14.36 2.89
N PHE A 181 -8.31 13.50 2.12
CA PHE A 181 -7.83 12.14 1.89
C PHE A 181 -6.39 12.11 1.41
N PHE A 182 -6.06 12.82 0.34
CA PHE A 182 -4.71 12.78 -0.21
C PHE A 182 -3.66 13.37 0.74
N THR A 183 -4.01 14.44 1.44
CA THR A 183 -3.12 15.06 2.44
C THR A 183 -2.83 14.10 3.58
N GLU A 184 -3.87 13.51 4.17
CA GLU A 184 -3.71 12.59 5.29
C GLU A 184 -3.08 11.26 4.89
N PHE A 185 -3.38 10.78 3.67
CA PHE A 185 -2.77 9.60 3.09
C PHE A 185 -1.26 9.76 2.95
N ALA A 186 -0.83 10.88 2.37
CA ALA A 186 0.59 11.22 2.26
C ALA A 186 1.32 11.16 3.62
N GLN A 187 0.73 11.76 4.65
CA GLN A 187 1.32 11.78 6.00
C GLN A 187 1.36 10.40 6.66
N SER A 188 0.30 9.61 6.50
CA SER A 188 0.21 8.27 7.08
C SER A 188 1.16 7.30 6.36
N MET A 189 1.34 7.45 5.05
CA MET A 189 2.32 6.68 4.27
C MET A 189 3.76 7.00 4.70
N LYS A 190 4.10 8.27 4.97
CA LYS A 190 5.41 8.64 5.53
C LYS A 190 5.66 7.99 6.89
N ARG A 191 4.66 7.99 7.79
CA ARG A 191 4.76 7.33 9.10
C ARG A 191 4.88 5.82 8.97
N MET A 192 4.10 5.20 8.08
CA MET A 192 4.17 3.76 7.80
C MET A 192 5.56 3.37 7.26
N GLY A 193 6.11 4.14 6.32
CA GLY A 193 7.47 3.91 5.78
C GLY A 193 8.59 3.99 6.83
N ALA A 194 8.35 4.68 7.94
CA ALA A 194 9.29 4.83 9.05
C ALA A 194 9.13 3.77 10.15
N ILE A 195 8.23 2.79 10.00
CA ILE A 195 8.04 1.71 10.96
C ILE A 195 9.31 0.87 11.06
N GLU A 196 9.88 0.80 12.27
CA GLU A 196 10.86 -0.20 12.69
C GLU A 196 12.07 -0.33 11.73
N VAL A 197 12.53 0.81 11.20
CA VAL A 197 13.63 0.88 10.23
C VAL A 197 14.93 0.40 10.85
N LEU A 198 15.57 -0.56 10.19
CA LEU A 198 16.93 -1.01 10.52
C LEU A 198 17.96 0.04 10.11
N THR A 199 18.82 0.45 11.05
CA THR A 199 19.88 1.44 10.83
C THR A 199 21.21 0.99 11.45
N GLY A 200 22.30 1.72 11.20
CA GLY A 200 23.60 1.43 11.82
C GLY A 200 24.27 0.17 11.27
N SER A 201 24.34 -0.90 12.07
CA SER A 201 24.85 -2.22 11.66
C SER A 201 23.75 -3.28 11.51
N ALA A 202 22.50 -2.95 11.86
CA ALA A 202 21.37 -3.85 11.74
C ALA A 202 20.89 -3.89 10.28
N GLY A 203 20.63 -5.09 9.77
CA GLY A 203 20.26 -5.32 8.37
C GLY A 203 21.40 -5.07 7.37
N GLU A 204 21.14 -5.40 6.11
CA GLU A 204 22.09 -5.26 5.02
C GLU A 204 21.69 -4.20 3.99
N ILE A 205 22.69 -3.54 3.42
CA ILE A 205 22.53 -2.80 2.18
C ILE A 205 22.82 -3.81 1.07
N ARG A 206 21.81 -4.19 0.29
CA ARG A 206 22.00 -5.10 -0.85
C ARG A 206 23.03 -4.48 -1.82
N LYS A 207 24.23 -5.05 -1.83
CA LYS A 207 25.35 -4.62 -2.70
C LYS A 207 25.19 -5.05 -4.16
N LYS A 208 24.25 -5.96 -4.45
CA LYS A 208 23.86 -6.30 -5.82
C LYS A 208 22.92 -5.23 -6.35
N THR A 209 23.41 -4.51 -7.34
CA THR A 209 22.74 -3.46 -8.10
C THR A 209 21.37 -3.94 -8.60
N LEU A 210 20.46 -2.97 -8.76
CA LEU A 210 19.03 -3.13 -9.03
C LEU A 210 18.68 -4.06 -10.20
N TYR A 211 19.60 -4.33 -11.11
CA TYR A 211 19.41 -5.27 -12.21
C TYR A 211 18.89 -6.64 -11.78
N ALA A 212 19.32 -7.21 -10.65
CA ALA A 212 18.87 -8.55 -10.25
C ALA A 212 17.46 -8.55 -9.62
N SER A 213 17.13 -7.55 -8.79
CA SER A 213 15.79 -7.41 -8.19
C SER A 213 14.76 -6.92 -9.20
N LEU A 214 15.16 -6.01 -10.07
CA LEU A 214 14.41 -5.60 -11.25
C LEU A 214 14.25 -6.78 -12.20
N LEU A 215 15.26 -7.65 -12.40
CA LEU A 215 15.06 -8.92 -13.13
C LEU A 215 14.04 -9.80 -12.45
N VAL A 216 14.01 -9.95 -11.12
CA VAL A 216 12.99 -10.78 -10.46
C VAL A 216 11.59 -10.18 -10.61
N LEU A 217 11.45 -8.85 -10.51
CA LEU A 217 10.18 -8.15 -10.77
C LEU A 217 9.77 -8.28 -12.26
N LEU A 218 10.72 -8.16 -13.19
CA LEU A 218 10.57 -8.32 -14.63
C LEU A 218 10.38 -9.79 -15.08
N LEU A 219 10.87 -10.77 -14.31
CA LEU A 219 10.73 -12.20 -14.59
C LEU A 219 9.43 -12.76 -14.02
N THR A 220 8.83 -12.11 -13.01
CA THR A 220 7.46 -12.43 -12.55
C THR A 220 6.38 -11.76 -13.40
N VAL A 221 6.75 -10.85 -14.29
CA VAL A 221 5.88 -10.18 -15.28
C VAL A 221 6.51 -10.37 -16.66
N SER A 222 6.45 -11.60 -17.17
CA SER A 222 7.28 -11.99 -18.31
C SER A 222 7.01 -11.21 -19.61
N VAL A 223 8.13 -10.87 -20.25
CA VAL A 223 8.43 -10.74 -21.70
C VAL A 223 8.62 -9.31 -22.25
N VAL A 224 9.84 -9.13 -22.79
CA VAL A 224 10.44 -8.07 -23.63
C VAL A 224 10.91 -6.78 -22.94
N ALA A 225 12.24 -6.64 -22.86
CA ALA A 225 12.95 -5.45 -23.35
C ALA A 225 14.43 -5.82 -23.58
N GLN A 226 14.82 -6.03 -24.83
CA GLN A 226 16.21 -5.90 -25.27
C GLN A 226 16.41 -4.50 -25.86
N ASP A 227 17.56 -3.93 -25.51
CA ASP A 227 18.26 -2.78 -26.09
C ASP A 227 17.63 -1.39 -26.02
N TRP A 228 18.07 -0.60 -25.03
CA TRP A 228 18.01 0.86 -25.07
C TRP A 228 19.41 1.47 -24.84
N ASN A 229 20.04 1.87 -25.95
CA ASN A 229 21.09 2.89 -26.00
C ASN A 229 20.38 4.25 -26.14
N GLY A 230 20.53 5.15 -25.18
CA GLY A 230 19.99 6.51 -25.30
C GLY A 230 20.44 7.42 -24.18
N HIS A 231 21.24 8.44 -24.53
CA HIS A 231 21.70 9.51 -23.65
C HIS A 231 20.54 10.44 -23.22
N GLY A 232 20.50 10.79 -21.94
CA GLY A 232 19.65 11.86 -21.38
C GLY A 232 20.49 12.87 -20.58
N PRO A 233 20.06 14.14 -20.46
CA PRO A 233 20.92 15.25 -20.05
C PRO A 233 21.08 15.40 -18.53
N GLU A 234 22.21 16.02 -18.16
CA GLU A 234 22.72 16.23 -16.80
C GLU A 234 21.86 17.21 -15.95
N PRO A 235 21.60 16.95 -14.66
CA PRO A 235 20.89 17.89 -13.79
C PRO A 235 21.83 18.93 -13.15
N ARG A 236 21.32 20.16 -13.04
CA ARG A 236 22.01 21.33 -12.44
C ARG A 236 22.11 21.21 -10.91
N LYS A 237 23.29 21.51 -10.37
CA LYS A 237 23.61 21.53 -8.94
C LYS A 237 22.96 22.72 -8.20
N GLY A 238 22.15 22.43 -7.19
CA GLY A 238 21.76 23.39 -6.14
C GLY A 238 22.75 23.37 -4.97
N LYS A 239 23.07 24.55 -4.42
CA LYS A 239 24.02 24.74 -3.31
C LYS A 239 23.43 24.25 -1.98
N GLY A 240 24.23 23.48 -1.25
CA GLY A 240 23.92 23.03 0.11
C GLY A 240 24.12 24.11 1.16
N ASP A 241 23.42 23.94 2.28
CA ASP A 241 23.64 24.68 3.52
C ASP A 241 24.04 23.69 4.63
N HIS A 242 25.12 24.01 5.35
CA HIS A 242 25.75 23.15 6.35
C HIS A 242 25.37 23.61 7.77
N GLY A 243 24.49 22.86 8.43
CA GLY A 243 24.28 22.91 9.89
C GLY A 243 24.93 21.72 10.60
N PRO A 244 25.42 21.88 11.85
CA PRO A 244 26.32 20.91 12.47
C PRO A 244 25.60 19.67 13.04
N ASN A 245 26.08 18.51 12.60
CA ASN A 245 26.20 17.22 13.30
C ASN A 245 25.17 16.88 14.41
N LYS A 246 24.05 16.30 13.99
CA LYS A 246 23.39 15.23 14.76
C LYS A 246 23.83 13.88 14.19
N LYS A 247 24.22 12.94 15.07
CA LYS A 247 24.36 11.53 14.70
C LYS A 247 22.99 11.01 14.22
N GLU A 248 22.77 11.01 12.91
CA GLU A 248 21.49 10.62 12.30
C GLU A 248 21.44 9.11 12.04
N ASN A 249 20.78 8.38 12.93
CA ASN A 249 20.47 6.95 12.80
C ASN A 249 19.06 6.73 12.19
N GLY A 250 18.72 7.38 11.07
CA GLY A 250 17.38 7.33 10.47
C GLY A 250 17.37 7.35 8.94
N LEU A 251 16.18 7.15 8.34
CA LEU A 251 15.95 7.32 6.90
C LEU A 251 16.30 8.76 6.48
N LYS A 252 16.81 8.93 5.25
CA LYS A 252 17.19 10.24 4.71
C LYS A 252 16.69 10.41 3.29
N MET A 253 16.35 11.64 2.92
CA MET A 253 16.19 11.99 1.51
C MET A 253 17.53 11.82 0.79
N MET A 254 17.49 11.35 -0.45
CA MET A 254 18.67 11.26 -1.32
C MET A 254 19.82 10.39 -0.75
N PHE A 255 19.50 9.39 0.09
CA PHE A 255 20.50 8.51 0.71
C PHE A 255 21.44 7.82 -0.30
N TYR A 256 20.95 7.56 -1.52
CA TYR A 256 21.70 6.93 -2.61
C TYR A 256 22.30 7.92 -3.62
N GLU A 257 22.63 9.16 -3.23
CA GLU A 257 23.22 10.20 -4.12
C GLU A 257 24.39 9.72 -5.00
N ARG A 258 25.09 8.65 -4.63
CA ARG A 258 26.14 8.02 -5.47
C ARG A 258 25.61 7.28 -6.71
N CYS A 259 24.29 7.12 -6.87
CA CYS A 259 23.62 6.48 -8.01
C CYS A 259 22.53 7.41 -8.57
N SER A 260 22.93 8.55 -9.15
CA SER A 260 22.04 9.65 -9.56
C SER A 260 20.91 9.33 -10.55
N HIS A 261 20.90 8.15 -11.16
CA HIS A 261 19.91 7.75 -12.17
C HIS A 261 18.94 6.66 -11.67
N VAL A 262 19.18 6.09 -10.50
CA VAL A 262 18.44 4.90 -10.07
C VAL A 262 16.96 5.19 -9.85
N GLU A 263 16.66 6.33 -9.21
CA GLU A 263 15.29 6.78 -8.92
C GLU A 263 14.51 7.02 -10.21
N THR A 264 15.13 7.69 -11.18
CA THR A 264 14.56 7.91 -12.50
C THR A 264 14.30 6.61 -13.25
N ILE A 265 15.26 5.68 -13.28
CA ILE A 265 15.12 4.42 -14.02
C ILE A 265 13.97 3.58 -13.43
N VAL A 266 13.95 3.40 -12.11
CA VAL A 266 12.90 2.60 -11.45
C VAL A 266 11.54 3.24 -11.68
N ARG A 267 11.44 4.56 -11.51
CA ARG A 267 10.21 5.29 -11.82
C ARG A 267 9.73 5.00 -13.23
N ASP A 268 10.57 5.23 -14.23
CA ASP A 268 10.16 5.15 -15.64
C ASP A 268 9.71 3.71 -16.00
N ILE A 269 10.39 2.69 -15.45
CA ILE A 269 9.99 1.28 -15.63
C ILE A 269 8.68 0.97 -14.91
N THR A 270 8.54 1.35 -13.63
CA THR A 270 7.29 1.15 -12.88
C THR A 270 6.13 1.82 -13.60
N TRP A 271 6.33 3.05 -14.07
CA TRP A 271 5.32 3.81 -14.80
C TRP A 271 4.91 3.11 -16.10
N SER A 272 5.88 2.71 -16.92
CA SER A 272 5.61 1.96 -18.14
C SER A 272 4.81 0.69 -17.85
N LYS A 273 5.23 -0.09 -16.84
CA LYS A 273 4.54 -1.34 -16.50
C LYS A 273 3.13 -1.14 -15.97
N VAL A 274 2.91 -0.13 -15.13
CA VAL A 274 1.56 0.13 -14.61
C VAL A 274 0.66 0.76 -15.68
N ALA A 275 1.21 1.53 -16.62
CA ALA A 275 0.47 2.00 -17.78
C ALA A 275 0.00 0.83 -18.67
N ASP A 276 0.84 -0.21 -18.81
CA ASP A 276 0.50 -1.44 -19.53
C ASP A 276 -0.51 -2.32 -18.75
N ASP A 277 -0.34 -2.47 -17.43
CA ASP A 277 -1.21 -3.25 -16.55
C ASP A 277 -1.60 -2.45 -15.29
N SER A 278 -2.79 -1.84 -15.36
CA SER A 278 -3.38 -1.07 -14.25
C SER A 278 -3.63 -1.87 -12.97
N THR A 279 -3.49 -3.21 -12.96
CA THR A 279 -3.59 -4.03 -11.74
C THR A 279 -2.30 -4.02 -10.91
N LEU A 280 -1.16 -3.70 -11.53
CA LEU A 280 0.16 -3.68 -10.86
C LEU A 280 0.24 -2.60 -9.78
N ALA A 281 -0.32 -1.44 -10.08
CA ALA A 281 -0.75 -0.41 -9.16
C ALA A 281 -1.04 -0.88 -7.73
N ALA A 282 -2.13 -1.64 -7.60
CA ALA A 282 -2.68 -2.09 -6.35
C ALA A 282 -1.75 -3.12 -5.68
N LYS A 283 -1.05 -3.94 -6.47
CA LYS A 283 -0.08 -4.93 -5.99
C LYS A 283 1.15 -4.25 -5.41
N LEU A 284 1.70 -3.24 -6.08
CA LEU A 284 2.86 -2.46 -5.60
C LEU A 284 2.53 -1.72 -4.31
N LEU A 285 1.36 -1.09 -4.24
CA LEU A 285 0.90 -0.41 -3.03
C LEU A 285 0.80 -1.36 -1.84
N ARG A 286 0.16 -2.53 -2.01
CA ARG A 286 0.11 -3.53 -0.95
C ARG A 286 1.49 -4.10 -0.61
N LEU A 287 2.37 -4.27 -1.59
CA LEU A 287 3.72 -4.73 -1.33
C LEU A 287 4.50 -3.76 -0.43
N HIS A 288 4.29 -2.45 -0.58
CA HIS A 288 4.86 -1.47 0.35
C HIS A 288 4.29 -1.57 1.76
N TYR A 289 2.98 -1.81 1.90
CA TYR A 289 2.37 -2.09 3.21
C TYR A 289 3.02 -3.31 3.84
N HIS A 290 3.20 -4.38 3.06
CA HIS A 290 3.87 -5.60 3.52
C HIS A 290 5.31 -5.33 3.98
N ASP A 291 6.09 -4.57 3.21
CA ASP A 291 7.48 -4.25 3.55
C ASP A 291 7.61 -3.41 4.83
N CYS A 292 6.65 -2.51 5.06
CA CYS A 292 6.66 -1.61 6.23
C CYS A 292 6.07 -2.23 7.49
N PHE A 293 4.96 -2.96 7.37
CA PHE A 293 4.27 -3.54 8.53
C PHE A 293 4.93 -4.80 9.07
N VAL A 294 5.58 -5.60 8.21
CA VAL A 294 6.27 -6.82 8.65
C VAL A 294 7.64 -6.43 9.21
N ARG A 295 7.90 -6.79 10.48
CA ARG A 295 9.26 -6.71 11.03
C ARG A 295 10.16 -7.64 10.24
N VAL A 296 11.37 -7.21 9.98
CA VAL A 296 12.41 -8.15 9.55
C VAL A 296 13.13 -8.62 10.81
N SER A 297 12.87 -9.86 11.25
CA SER A 297 13.73 -10.48 12.27
C SER A 297 15.17 -10.54 11.77
N GLU A 298 16.12 -10.24 12.66
CA GLU A 298 17.54 -10.56 12.47
C GLU A 298 17.80 -12.06 12.36
#